data_AF-A0A1G5GJ16-F1
#
_entry.id   AF-A0A1G5GJ16-F1
#
_cell.length_a   1.000
_cell.length_b   1.000
_cell.length_c   1.000
_cell.angle_alpha   90.00
_cell.angle_beta   90.00
_cell.angle_gamma   90.00
#
_symmetry.space_group_name_H-M   'P 1'
#
loop_
_entity.id
_entity.type
_entity.pdbx_description
1 polymer ?
#
loop_
_entity_poly.entity_id
_entity_poly.type
_entity_poly.pdbx_seq_one_letter_code
_entity_poly.pdbx_strand_id
1 'polypeptide(L)'
;MITKISEVFDNMFTVSHKKQTRGKTFFAFVIAIIGIFMLPIFFKVEDYNYAKYREQYLIAESVIEEYYTTHEKYPVGGAIQWDREKKLNKFFRESNLTANRRLYYINTDLVPEVKNLKHVFIIDIDQGTLYTRKSVAYRFRRWHFALLE
;
A
#
# COMPACT_ATOMS: atom_id res chain seq x y z
N MET A 1 42.41 -38.92 -2.47
CA MET A 1 41.48 -38.08 -3.28
C MET A 1 40.23 -37.69 -2.50
N ILE A 2 39.74 -38.52 -1.57
CA ILE A 2 38.60 -38.23 -0.67
C ILE A 2 38.90 -37.14 0.38
N THR A 3 40.16 -37.02 0.81
CA THR A 3 40.62 -36.02 1.80
C THR A 3 40.46 -34.57 1.35
N LYS A 4 40.63 -34.26 0.06
CA LYS A 4 40.48 -32.89 -0.47
C LYS A 4 39.03 -32.41 -0.51
N ILE A 5 38.06 -33.33 -0.58
CA ILE A 5 36.63 -32.99 -0.64
C ILE A 5 36.11 -32.69 0.77
N SER A 6 36.59 -33.43 1.78
CA SER A 6 36.30 -33.19 3.20
C SER A 6 36.71 -31.77 3.62
N GLU A 7 37.92 -31.33 3.26
CA GLU A 7 38.44 -30.00 3.61
C GLU A 7 37.64 -28.84 2.99
N VAL A 8 37.02 -29.06 1.82
CA VAL A 8 36.18 -28.05 1.16
C VAL A 8 34.82 -27.93 1.86
N PHE A 9 34.27 -29.03 2.37
CA PHE A 9 33.04 -29.01 3.17
C PHE A 9 33.28 -28.40 4.55
N ASP A 10 34.38 -28.75 5.22
CA ASP A 10 34.72 -28.15 6.53
C ASP A 10 34.94 -26.63 6.44
N ASN A 11 35.53 -26.15 5.33
CA ASN A 11 35.71 -24.70 5.10
C ASN A 11 34.40 -23.96 4.75
N MET A 12 33.39 -24.64 4.20
CA MET A 12 32.07 -24.03 3.93
C MET A 12 31.26 -23.80 5.21
N PHE A 13 31.50 -24.58 6.26
CA PHE A 13 30.80 -24.46 7.55
C PHE A 13 31.62 -23.72 8.63
N THR A 14 32.90 -23.43 8.40
CA THR A 14 33.62 -22.47 9.24
C THR A 14 33.08 -21.06 9.05
N VAL A 15 32.32 -20.59 10.04
CA VAL A 15 32.08 -19.16 10.24
C VAL A 15 33.40 -18.51 10.64
N SER A 16 34.22 -18.20 9.63
CA SER A 16 35.42 -17.40 9.82
C SER A 16 34.98 -16.01 10.24
N HIS A 17 35.19 -15.66 11.51
CA HIS A 17 35.16 -14.27 11.97
C HIS A 17 36.22 -13.47 11.20
N LYS A 18 35.85 -12.90 10.05
CA LYS A 18 36.71 -11.95 9.33
C LYS A 18 36.92 -10.75 10.24
N LYS A 19 38.17 -10.52 10.68
CA LYS A 19 38.57 -9.35 11.47
C LYS A 19 37.88 -8.09 10.96
N GLN A 20 37.27 -7.36 11.88
CA GLN A 20 36.66 -6.07 11.62
C GLN A 20 37.81 -5.09 11.33
N THR A 21 37.92 -4.64 10.08
CA THR A 21 38.97 -3.71 9.65
C THR A 21 38.45 -2.28 9.71
N ARG A 22 39.34 -1.30 9.94
CA ARG A 22 38.99 0.13 9.96
C ARG A 22 38.18 0.57 8.73
N GLY A 23 38.49 0.02 7.55
CA GLY A 23 37.74 0.29 6.32
C GLY A 23 36.29 -0.23 6.34
N LYS A 24 36.04 -1.42 6.93
CA LYS A 24 34.67 -1.94 7.10
C LYS A 24 33.87 -1.10 8.09
N THR A 25 34.50 -0.65 9.18
CA THR A 25 33.87 0.25 10.16
C THR A 25 33.53 1.60 9.52
N PHE A 26 34.43 2.17 8.73
CA PHE A 26 34.17 3.40 7.98
C PHE A 26 33.01 3.24 6.99
N PHE A 27 32.99 2.14 6.21
CA PHE A 27 31.90 1.89 5.27
C PHE A 27 30.54 1.70 5.97
N ALA A 28 30.53 0.98 7.09
CA ALA A 28 29.33 0.84 7.92
C ALA A 28 28.84 2.19 8.46
N PHE A 29 29.76 3.08 8.86
CA PHE A 29 29.44 4.43 9.30
C PHE A 29 28.86 5.29 8.17
N VAL A 30 29.44 5.22 6.95
CA VAL A 30 28.90 5.90 5.77
C VAL A 30 27.50 5.39 5.43
N ILE A 31 27.26 4.08 5.47
CA ILE A 31 25.92 3.51 5.26
C ILE A 31 24.94 4.00 6.34
N ALA A 32 25.35 4.04 7.61
CA ALA A 32 24.50 4.52 8.69
C ALA A 32 24.10 5.99 8.48
N ILE A 33 25.06 6.84 8.08
CA ILE A 33 24.80 8.24 7.72
C ILE A 33 23.81 8.32 6.55
N ILE A 34 24.04 7.59 5.47
CA ILE A 34 23.13 7.55 4.32
C ILE A 34 21.74 7.12 4.77
N GLY A 35 21.61 6.07 5.59
CA GLY A 35 20.34 5.61 6.12
C GLY A 35 19.58 6.69 6.89
N ILE A 36 20.27 7.45 7.74
CA ILE A 36 19.69 8.57 8.50
C ILE A 36 19.16 9.66 7.56
N PHE A 37 19.93 10.04 6.54
CA PHE A 37 19.52 11.08 5.58
C PHE A 37 18.45 10.61 4.58
N MET A 38 18.35 9.31 4.33
CA MET A 38 17.33 8.74 3.44
C MET A 38 15.93 8.73 4.06
N LEU A 39 15.82 8.64 5.40
CA LEU A 39 14.51 8.61 6.08
C LEU A 39 13.67 9.88 5.83
N PRO A 40 14.18 11.12 6.00
CA PRO A 40 13.43 12.33 5.65
C PRO A 40 13.01 12.39 4.18
N ILE A 41 13.87 11.92 3.26
CA ILE A 41 13.56 11.88 1.83
C ILE A 41 12.41 10.90 1.57
N PHE A 42 12.46 9.72 2.20
CA PHE A 42 11.40 8.73 2.14
C PHE A 42 10.06 9.30 2.60
N PHE A 43 10.01 10.00 3.74
CA PHE A 43 8.77 10.62 4.24
C PHE A 43 8.25 11.71 3.31
N LYS A 44 9.12 12.59 2.78
CA LYS A 44 8.70 13.61 1.81
C LYS A 44 8.09 12.99 0.55
N VAL A 45 8.65 11.89 0.06
CA VAL A 45 8.11 11.17 -1.10
C VAL A 45 6.78 10.48 -0.75
N GLU A 46 6.67 9.89 0.44
CA GLU A 46 5.43 9.30 0.94
C GLU A 46 4.32 10.36 1.04
N ASP A 47 4.58 11.49 1.69
CA ASP A 47 3.65 12.62 1.85
C ASP A 47 3.22 13.20 0.50
N TYR A 48 4.15 13.38 -0.44
CA TYR A 48 3.83 13.89 -1.78
C TYR A 48 2.89 12.94 -2.55
N ASN A 49 3.16 11.64 -2.51
CA ASN A 49 2.31 10.65 -3.15
C ASN A 49 0.95 10.55 -2.47
N TYR A 50 0.91 10.65 -1.14
CA TYR A 50 -0.32 10.66 -0.37
C TYR A 50 -1.17 11.90 -0.65
N ALA A 51 -0.57 13.09 -0.76
CA ALA A 51 -1.30 14.32 -1.08
C ALA A 51 -2.02 14.23 -2.43
N LYS A 52 -1.34 13.73 -3.48
CA LYS A 52 -1.96 13.48 -4.79
C LYS A 52 -3.08 12.45 -4.73
N TYR A 53 -2.87 11.39 -3.96
CA TYR A 53 -3.89 10.37 -3.77
C TYR A 53 -5.11 10.94 -3.05
N ARG A 54 -4.90 11.73 -1.99
CA ARG A 54 -5.96 12.38 -1.21
C ARG A 54 -6.79 13.32 -2.09
N GLU A 55 -6.14 14.13 -2.92
CA GLU A 55 -6.85 15.00 -3.87
C GLU A 55 -7.78 14.19 -4.81
N GLN A 56 -7.26 13.13 -5.44
CA GLN A 56 -8.07 12.26 -6.30
C GLN A 56 -9.19 11.55 -5.53
N TYR A 57 -8.92 11.15 -4.30
CA TYR A 57 -9.91 10.51 -3.44
C TYR A 57 -11.04 11.48 -3.10
N LEU A 58 -10.73 12.72 -2.71
CA LEU A 58 -11.73 13.74 -2.39
C LEU A 58 -12.60 14.10 -3.60
N ILE A 59 -12.00 14.16 -4.79
CA ILE A 59 -12.77 14.38 -6.04
C ILE A 59 -13.73 13.21 -6.29
N ALA A 60 -13.27 11.97 -6.11
CA ALA A 60 -14.14 10.80 -6.28
C ALA A 60 -15.27 10.79 -5.25
N GLU A 61 -14.96 11.07 -3.99
CA GLU A 61 -15.91 11.16 -2.88
C GLU A 61 -16.97 12.21 -3.16
N SER A 62 -16.58 13.44 -3.55
CA SER A 62 -17.53 14.51 -3.85
C SER A 62 -18.47 14.15 -5.00
N VAL A 63 -17.95 13.56 -6.08
CA VAL A 63 -18.76 13.14 -7.25
C VAL A 63 -19.74 12.02 -6.86
N ILE A 64 -19.30 11.06 -6.06
CA ILE A 64 -20.14 9.93 -5.63
C ILE A 64 -21.22 10.40 -4.64
N GLU A 65 -20.88 11.31 -3.73
CA GLU A 65 -21.83 11.93 -2.81
C GLU A 65 -22.88 12.78 -3.52
N GLU A 66 -22.47 13.57 -4.53
CA GLU A 66 -23.37 14.35 -5.37
C GLU A 66 -24.34 13.43 -6.14
N TYR A 67 -23.83 12.34 -6.73
CA TYR A 67 -24.65 11.34 -7.40
C TYR A 67 -25.67 10.72 -6.43
N TYR A 68 -25.23 10.32 -5.24
CA TYR A 68 -26.10 9.76 -4.20
C TYR A 68 -27.17 10.74 -3.75
N THR A 69 -26.81 12.01 -3.54
CA THR A 69 -27.75 13.06 -3.13
C THR A 69 -28.82 13.30 -4.20
N THR A 70 -28.47 13.15 -5.48
CA THR A 70 -29.39 13.38 -6.61
C THR A 70 -30.30 12.18 -6.89
N HIS A 71 -29.80 10.95 -6.73
CA HIS A 71 -30.50 9.73 -7.15
C HIS A 71 -30.94 8.82 -5.99
N GLU A 72 -30.59 9.19 -4.75
CA GLU A 72 -30.77 8.40 -3.52
C GLU A 72 -30.17 6.98 -3.60
N LYS A 73 -29.20 6.79 -4.49
CA LYS A 73 -28.55 5.50 -4.78
C LYS A 73 -27.10 5.71 -5.14
N TYR A 74 -26.22 4.81 -4.69
CA TYR A 74 -24.82 4.83 -5.08
C TYR A 74 -24.64 4.40 -6.55
N PRO A 75 -23.65 4.96 -7.28
CA PRO A 75 -23.34 4.58 -8.66
C PRO A 75 -22.59 3.24 -8.67
N VAL A 76 -23.31 2.15 -8.42
CA VAL A 76 -22.74 0.81 -8.26
C VAL A 76 -22.61 0.07 -9.59
N GLY A 77 -21.48 -0.62 -9.76
CA GLY A 77 -21.24 -1.56 -10.85
C GLY A 77 -21.33 -3.00 -10.36
N GLY A 78 -20.26 -3.77 -10.58
CA GLY A 78 -20.18 -5.15 -10.09
C GLY A 78 -19.85 -5.25 -8.61
N ALA A 79 -20.32 -6.32 -7.96
CA ALA A 79 -19.86 -6.70 -6.62
C ALA A 79 -18.36 -7.00 -6.62
N ILE A 80 -17.67 -6.76 -5.50
CA ILE A 80 -16.24 -7.03 -5.45
C ILE A 80 -15.96 -8.52 -5.51
N GLN A 81 -14.81 -8.86 -6.11
CA GLN A 81 -14.31 -10.21 -6.13
C GLN A 81 -13.12 -10.33 -5.18
N TRP A 82 -13.37 -10.82 -3.96
CA TRP A 82 -12.35 -10.91 -2.90
C TRP A 82 -11.09 -11.66 -3.33
N ASP A 83 -11.21 -12.67 -4.19
CA ASP A 83 -10.09 -13.43 -4.75
C ASP A 83 -9.15 -12.58 -5.61
N ARG A 84 -9.70 -11.56 -6.28
CA ARG A 84 -8.95 -10.61 -7.11
C ARG A 84 -8.42 -9.42 -6.31
N GLU A 85 -8.99 -9.15 -5.13
CA GLU A 85 -8.65 -8.01 -4.27
C GLU A 85 -7.83 -8.39 -3.03
N LYS A 86 -6.76 -9.16 -3.23
CA LYS A 86 -5.89 -9.69 -2.16
C LYS A 86 -5.40 -8.63 -1.16
N LYS A 87 -5.05 -7.43 -1.65
CA LYS A 87 -4.54 -6.34 -0.79
C LYS A 87 -5.64 -5.73 0.07
N LEU A 88 -6.81 -5.48 -0.52
CA LEU A 88 -7.98 -4.98 0.21
C LEU A 88 -8.47 -6.02 1.22
N ASN A 89 -8.53 -7.29 0.84
CA ASN A 89 -8.86 -8.39 1.76
C ASN A 89 -7.89 -8.43 2.95
N LYS A 90 -6.58 -8.35 2.67
CA LYS A 90 -5.57 -8.27 3.72
C LYS A 90 -5.79 -7.07 4.65
N PHE A 91 -6.07 -5.89 4.09
CA PHE A 91 -6.37 -4.69 4.86
C PHE A 91 -7.59 -4.85 5.78
N PHE A 92 -8.68 -5.43 5.27
CA PHE A 92 -9.89 -5.72 6.06
C PHE A 92 -9.58 -6.67 7.22
N ARG A 93 -8.84 -7.75 6.94
CA ARG A 93 -8.43 -8.70 7.98
C ARG A 93 -7.52 -8.09 9.04
N GLU A 94 -6.53 -7.31 8.63
CA GLU A 94 -5.59 -6.65 9.56
C GLU A 94 -6.26 -5.56 10.39
N SER A 95 -7.32 -4.96 9.86
CA SER A 95 -8.09 -3.88 10.51
C SER A 95 -9.32 -4.39 11.25
N ASN A 96 -9.50 -5.71 11.39
CA ASN A 96 -10.67 -6.36 11.99
C ASN A 96 -12.02 -5.88 11.41
N LEU A 97 -12.04 -5.57 10.11
CA LEU A 97 -13.26 -5.21 9.37
C LEU A 97 -13.92 -6.48 8.81
N THR A 98 -15.24 -6.55 8.90
CA THR A 98 -16.03 -7.68 8.41
C THR A 98 -15.97 -7.78 6.88
N ALA A 99 -15.59 -8.93 6.33
CA ALA A 99 -15.58 -9.17 4.88
C ALA A 99 -16.99 -9.42 4.29
N ASN A 100 -17.98 -9.72 5.14
CA ASN A 100 -19.39 -9.83 4.77
C ASN A 100 -20.08 -8.46 4.70
N ARG A 101 -19.52 -7.56 3.89
CA ARG A 101 -20.04 -6.21 3.65
C ARG A 101 -20.49 -6.07 2.21
N ARG A 102 -21.47 -5.20 1.97
CA ARG A 102 -21.98 -4.89 0.64
C ARG A 102 -21.05 -3.91 -0.09
N LEU A 103 -19.93 -4.46 -0.55
CA LEU A 103 -18.91 -3.73 -1.31
C LEU A 103 -19.13 -3.87 -2.82
N TYR A 104 -19.06 -2.77 -3.55
CA TYR A 104 -19.24 -2.74 -5.01
C TYR A 104 -18.22 -1.82 -5.66
N TYR A 105 -17.76 -2.17 -6.86
CA TYR A 105 -17.01 -1.22 -7.69
C TYR A 105 -17.91 -0.06 -8.11
N ILE A 106 -17.33 1.14 -8.23
CA ILE A 106 -18.04 2.29 -8.79
C ILE A 106 -18.25 2.09 -10.29
N ASN A 107 -19.48 2.33 -10.76
CA ASN A 107 -19.82 2.35 -12.17
C ASN A 107 -19.42 3.69 -12.78
N THR A 108 -18.30 3.70 -13.50
CA THR A 108 -17.78 4.90 -14.15
C THR A 108 -18.62 5.42 -15.31
N ASP A 109 -19.60 4.65 -15.80
CA ASP A 109 -20.52 5.13 -16.83
C ASP A 109 -21.60 6.05 -16.25
N LEU A 110 -21.88 5.92 -14.94
CA LEU A 110 -22.80 6.81 -14.20
C LEU A 110 -22.10 8.04 -13.62
N VAL A 111 -20.79 7.94 -13.38
CA VAL A 111 -19.92 9.02 -12.88
C VAL A 111 -18.63 9.12 -13.71
N PRO A 112 -18.70 9.69 -14.93
CA PRO A 112 -17.57 9.72 -15.88
C PRO A 112 -16.33 10.45 -15.36
N GLU A 113 -16.49 11.39 -14.44
CA GLU A 113 -15.41 12.14 -13.80
C GLU A 113 -14.44 11.21 -13.08
N VAL A 114 -14.96 10.13 -12.49
CA VAL A 114 -14.17 9.12 -11.77
C VAL A 114 -13.36 8.24 -12.73
N LYS A 115 -13.79 8.10 -13.99
CA LYS A 115 -13.13 7.24 -15.01
C LYS A 115 -11.69 7.66 -15.29
N ASN A 116 -11.41 8.97 -15.22
CA ASN A 116 -10.10 9.54 -15.53
C ASN A 116 -9.15 9.52 -14.33
N LEU A 117 -9.62 9.12 -13.15
CA LEU A 117 -8.81 9.03 -11.95
C LEU A 117 -7.91 7.78 -12.01
N LYS A 118 -6.74 7.86 -11.39
CA LYS A 118 -5.72 6.80 -11.43
C LYS A 118 -6.16 5.54 -10.66
N HIS A 119 -7.03 5.71 -9.67
CA HIS A 119 -7.45 4.67 -8.74
C HIS A 119 -8.82 4.12 -9.13
N VAL A 120 -9.01 2.82 -8.91
CA VAL A 120 -10.32 2.18 -9.02
C VAL A 120 -10.97 2.23 -7.65
N PHE A 121 -12.19 2.74 -7.59
CA PHE A 121 -12.92 2.97 -6.35
C PHE A 121 -13.97 1.89 -6.09
N ILE A 122 -14.22 1.64 -4.81
CA ILE A 122 -15.12 0.62 -4.28
C ILE A 122 -15.92 1.29 -3.17
N ILE A 123 -17.25 1.24 -3.24
CA ILE A 123 -18.12 1.79 -2.19
C ILE A 123 -18.59 0.68 -1.26
N ASP A 124 -18.56 0.96 0.04
CA ASP A 124 -19.30 0.21 1.05
C ASP A 124 -20.69 0.82 1.21
N ILE A 125 -21.71 0.14 0.69
CA ILE A 125 -23.09 0.64 0.74
C ILE A 125 -23.61 0.69 2.18
N ASP A 126 -23.11 -0.18 3.07
CA ASP A 126 -23.58 -0.25 4.46
C ASP A 126 -23.07 0.92 5.30
N GLN A 127 -21.85 1.41 5.00
CA GLN A 127 -21.20 2.47 5.77
C GLN A 127 -21.05 3.79 5.02
N GLY A 128 -21.35 3.82 3.72
CA GLY A 128 -21.04 4.95 2.84
C GLY A 128 -19.54 5.21 2.66
N THR A 129 -18.67 4.28 3.07
CA THR A 129 -17.23 4.48 3.04
C THR A 129 -16.65 4.13 1.67
N LEU A 130 -15.87 5.05 1.10
CA LEU A 130 -15.18 4.86 -0.16
C LEU A 130 -13.81 4.21 0.07
N TYR A 131 -13.54 3.13 -0.66
CA TYR A 131 -12.27 2.42 -0.68
C TYR A 131 -11.66 2.49 -2.08
N THR A 132 -10.37 2.20 -2.15
CA THR A 132 -9.62 2.07 -3.39
C THR A 132 -9.05 0.68 -3.52
N ARG A 133 -8.96 0.21 -4.76
CA ARG A 133 -8.42 -1.11 -5.09
C ARG A 133 -6.95 -1.25 -4.69
N LYS A 134 -6.16 -0.21 -4.93
CA LYS A 134 -4.71 -0.17 -4.66
C LYS A 134 -4.44 0.65 -3.41
N SER A 135 -3.77 0.04 -2.44
CA SER A 135 -3.31 0.73 -1.24
C SER A 135 -2.28 1.84 -1.55
N VAL A 136 -2.31 2.93 -0.80
CA VAL A 136 -1.24 3.94 -0.75
C VAL A 136 -0.52 3.88 0.60
N ALA A 137 0.81 4.04 0.59
CA ALA A 137 1.58 4.11 1.81
C ALA A 137 1.47 5.52 2.40
N TYR A 138 1.11 5.60 3.67
CA TYR A 138 1.12 6.83 4.45
C TYR A 138 1.30 6.51 5.93
N ARG A 139 2.19 7.24 6.62
CA ARG A 139 2.53 7.05 8.04
C ARG A 139 2.90 5.60 8.35
N PHE A 140 3.79 5.01 7.56
CA PHE A 140 4.28 3.63 7.71
C PHE A 140 3.21 2.54 7.59
N ARG A 141 2.00 2.89 7.13
CA ARG A 141 0.89 1.96 6.93
C ARG A 141 0.36 2.07 5.52
N ARG A 142 -0.34 1.03 5.08
CA ARG A 142 -0.98 0.98 3.77
C ARG A 142 -2.47 1.20 3.94
N TRP A 143 -2.98 2.25 3.31
CA TRP A 143 -4.37 2.65 3.41
C TRP A 143 -5.10 2.40 2.09
N HIS A 144 -6.34 1.96 2.21
CA HIS A 144 -7.26 1.80 1.08
C HIS A 144 -8.28 2.94 0.99
N PHE A 145 -8.21 3.95 1.86
CA PHE A 145 -9.01 5.16 1.83
C PHE A 145 -8.13 6.34 2.23
N ALA A 146 -8.54 7.57 1.94
CA ALA A 146 -7.83 8.74 2.46
C ALA A 146 -8.23 8.96 3.93
N LEU A 147 -7.24 9.13 4.80
CA LEU A 147 -7.48 9.64 6.15
C LEU A 147 -7.91 11.10 6.03
N LEU A 148 -9.15 11.38 6.42
CA LEU A 148 -9.67 12.72 6.63
C LEU A 148 -9.23 13.12 8.05
N GLU A 149 -8.29 14.06 8.14
CA GLU A 149 -7.85 14.67 9.40
C GLU A 149 -8.82 15.75 9.85
#